data_AF-B9U232-F1
#
_entry.id   AF-B9U232-F1
#
_cell.length_a   1.000
_cell.length_b   1.000
_cell.length_c   1.000
_cell.angle_alpha   90.00
_cell.angle_beta   90.00
_cell.angle_gamma   90.00
#
_symmetry.space_group_name_H-M   'P 1'
#
loop_
_entity.id
_entity.type
_entity.pdbx_description
1 polymer ?
#
loop_
_entity_poly.entity_id
_entity_poly.type
_entity_poly.pdbx_seq_one_letter_code
_entity_poly.pdbx_strand_id
1 'polypeptide(L)'
;MTALQRIAELIDEGTWCPLNSLYNPQEFATGTGIVKGLARINGKWVVVVASDNKKIVGAWVPGQAENLLRASDTAKCLGIPLVYIL
;
A
#
# COMPACT_ATOMS: atom_id res chain seq x y z
N MET A 1 6.34 -11.62 9.53
CA MET A 1 6.87 -10.75 8.46
C MET A 1 6.28 -9.35 8.57
N THR A 2 7.03 -8.32 8.17
CA THR A 2 6.58 -6.93 8.09
C THR A 2 5.82 -6.66 6.78
N ALA A 3 5.17 -5.50 6.63
CA ALA A 3 4.54 -5.12 5.36
C ALA A 3 5.53 -5.15 4.18
N LEU A 4 6.72 -4.55 4.34
CA LEU A 4 7.74 -4.49 3.29
C LEU A 4 8.32 -5.86 2.94
N GLN A 5 8.49 -6.75 3.93
CA GLN A 5 8.92 -8.13 3.67
C GLN A 5 7.88 -8.90 2.84
N ARG A 6 6.59 -8.77 3.20
CA ARG A 6 5.49 -9.40 2.46
C ARG A 6 5.38 -8.87 1.03
N ILE A 7 5.58 -7.56 0.83
CA ILE A 7 5.63 -6.96 -0.51
C ILE A 7 6.81 -7.52 -1.31
N ALA A 8 8.02 -7.51 -0.74
CA ALA A 8 9.23 -7.96 -1.43
C ALA A 8 9.18 -9.43 -1.86
N GLU A 9 8.52 -10.30 -1.09
CA GLU A 9 8.33 -11.71 -1.46
C GLU A 9 7.24 -11.94 -2.52
N LEU A 10 6.30 -11.00 -2.67
CA LEU A 10 5.15 -11.14 -3.58
C LEU A 10 5.43 -10.61 -5.00
N ILE A 11 6.20 -9.54 -5.11
CA ILE A 11 6.36 -8.78 -6.36
C ILE A 11 7.57 -9.25 -7.18
N ASP A 12 7.53 -8.97 -8.47
CA ASP A 12 8.68 -9.15 -9.34
C ASP A 12 9.82 -8.18 -8.92
N GLU A 13 11.05 -8.67 -8.83
CA GLU A 13 12.22 -7.89 -8.39
C GLU A 13 12.42 -6.62 -9.22
N GLY A 14 12.75 -5.51 -8.56
CA GLY A 14 13.02 -4.21 -9.21
C GLY A 14 11.77 -3.45 -9.70
N THR A 15 10.55 -3.96 -9.44
CA THR A 15 9.32 -3.33 -9.94
C THR A 15 8.60 -2.44 -8.92
N TRP A 16 9.07 -2.41 -7.67
CA TRP A 16 8.44 -1.64 -6.60
C TRP A 16 8.51 -0.13 -6.85
N CYS A 17 7.34 0.50 -6.96
CA CYS A 17 7.17 1.95 -7.11
C CYS A 17 6.29 2.45 -5.95
N PRO A 18 6.87 2.86 -4.81
CA PRO A 18 6.11 3.25 -3.64
C PRO A 18 5.32 4.54 -3.88
N LEU A 19 4.09 4.58 -3.39
CA LEU A 19 3.20 5.74 -3.48
C LEU A 19 2.75 6.16 -2.09
N ASN A 20 2.63 7.47 -1.88
CA ASN A 20 2.14 8.05 -0.61
C ASN A 20 2.98 7.64 0.62
N SER A 21 4.27 7.33 0.46
CA SER A 21 5.16 6.93 1.57
C SER A 21 5.23 7.95 2.71
N LEU A 22 5.08 9.24 2.39
CA LEU A 22 5.08 10.35 3.36
C LEU A 22 3.69 10.96 3.57
N TYR A 23 2.65 10.35 3.03
CA TYR A 23 1.30 10.90 3.11
C TYR A 23 0.75 10.77 4.53
N ASN A 24 0.53 11.92 5.17
CA ASN A 24 0.04 12.03 6.53
C ASN A 24 -0.80 13.32 6.71
N PRO A 25 -1.98 13.42 6.08
CA PRO A 25 -2.76 14.66 6.04
C PRO A 25 -3.30 15.10 7.41
N GLN A 26 -3.34 14.19 8.38
CA GLN A 26 -3.86 14.42 9.73
C GLN A 26 -2.74 14.43 10.77
N GLU A 27 -1.47 14.49 10.33
CA GLU A 27 -0.27 14.54 11.19
C GLU A 27 -0.24 13.48 12.30
N PHE A 28 -0.79 12.30 12.03
CA PHE A 28 -0.85 11.23 13.03
C PHE A 28 0.53 10.60 13.25
N ALA A 29 0.83 10.21 14.49
CA ALA A 29 2.17 9.76 14.91
C ALA A 29 2.73 8.59 14.07
N THR A 30 1.86 7.72 13.54
CA THR A 30 2.27 6.57 12.74
C THR A 30 2.11 6.78 11.22
N GLY A 31 1.66 7.96 10.79
CA GLY A 31 1.12 8.16 9.44
C GLY A 31 -0.15 7.34 9.23
N THR A 32 -0.44 6.99 7.97
CA THR A 32 -1.71 6.33 7.59
C THR A 32 -1.77 4.81 7.83
N GLY A 33 -0.76 4.20 8.46
CA GLY A 33 -0.79 2.78 8.87
C GLY A 33 -0.76 1.74 7.73
N ILE A 34 -0.54 2.18 6.50
CA ILE A 34 -0.42 1.31 5.31
C ILE A 34 0.83 1.63 4.51
N VAL A 35 1.36 0.61 3.83
CA VAL A 35 2.36 0.75 2.76
C VAL A 35 1.67 0.47 1.44
N LYS A 36 1.79 1.36 0.45
CA LYS A 36 1.20 1.14 -0.87
C LYS A 36 2.11 1.57 -2.01
N GLY A 37 1.82 1.07 -3.20
CA GLY A 37 2.58 1.37 -4.40
C GLY A 37 2.09 0.60 -5.62
N LEU A 38 2.76 0.84 -6.74
CA LEU A 38 2.65 0.01 -7.93
C LEU A 38 3.75 -1.06 -7.89
N ALA A 39 3.45 -2.23 -8.42
CA ALA A 39 4.40 -3.31 -8.61
C ALA A 39 3.95 -4.23 -9.73
N ARG A 40 4.82 -5.14 -10.16
CA ARG A 40 4.40 -6.27 -11.00
C ARG A 40 4.33 -7.55 -10.17
N ILE A 41 3.32 -8.37 -10.44
CA ILE A 41 3.22 -9.74 -9.92
C ILE A 41 3.04 -10.65 -11.13
N ASN A 42 4.00 -11.56 -11.34
CA ASN A 42 4.00 -12.46 -12.50
C ASN A 42 3.83 -11.67 -13.82
N GLY A 43 4.59 -10.59 -13.95
CA GLY A 43 4.64 -9.73 -15.12
C GLY A 43 3.48 -8.74 -15.27
N LYS A 44 2.44 -8.77 -14.43
CA LYS A 44 1.26 -7.88 -14.52
C LYS A 44 1.35 -6.75 -13.50
N TRP A 45 1.13 -5.51 -13.96
CA TRP A 45 1.03 -4.36 -13.06
C TRP A 45 -0.17 -4.48 -12.12
N VAL A 46 0.02 -4.13 -10.85
CA VAL A 46 -0.99 -4.10 -9.80
C VAL A 46 -0.79 -2.89 -8.88
N VAL A 47 -1.86 -2.45 -8.24
CA VAL A 47 -1.77 -1.60 -7.04
C VAL A 47 -1.67 -2.52 -5.82
N VAL A 48 -0.65 -2.36 -5.00
CA VAL A 48 -0.48 -3.11 -3.75
C VAL A 48 -0.80 -2.21 -2.57
N VAL A 49 -1.57 -2.73 -1.61
CA VAL A 49 -1.80 -2.12 -0.30
C VAL A 49 -1.49 -3.16 0.78
N ALA A 50 -0.60 -2.84 1.70
CA ALA A 50 -0.21 -3.72 2.80
C ALA A 50 -0.39 -3.04 4.16
N SER A 51 -1.02 -3.73 5.11
CA SER A 51 -1.18 -3.25 6.48
C SER A 51 0.19 -3.19 7.18
N ASP A 52 0.55 -2.04 7.75
CA ASP A 52 1.78 -1.91 8.54
C ASP A 52 1.57 -2.46 9.95
N ASN A 53 1.86 -3.74 10.13
CA ASN A 53 1.73 -4.44 11.40
C ASN A 53 2.69 -3.97 12.50
N LYS A 54 3.65 -3.06 12.20
CA LYS A 54 4.44 -2.38 13.25
C LYS A 54 3.69 -1.22 13.89
N LYS A 55 2.60 -0.73 13.27
CA LYS A 55 1.86 0.47 13.66
C LYS A 55 0.46 0.10 14.13
N ILE A 56 0.28 0.03 15.45
CA ILE A 56 -1.01 -0.27 16.10
C ILE A 56 -1.69 -1.51 15.48
N VAL A 57 -0.90 -2.53 15.14
CA VAL A 57 -1.37 -3.82 14.60
C VAL A 57 -2.25 -3.68 13.34
N GLY A 58 -1.99 -2.65 12.51
CA GLY A 58 -2.76 -2.41 11.28
C GLY A 58 -4.15 -1.81 11.51
N ALA A 59 -4.39 -1.17 12.66
CA ALA A 59 -5.65 -0.49 12.94
C ALA A 59 -5.95 0.65 11.96
N TRP A 60 -7.22 1.04 11.91
CA TRP A 60 -7.64 2.25 11.22
C TRP A 60 -7.13 3.48 11.97
N VAL A 61 -6.48 4.37 11.23
CA VAL A 61 -5.88 5.60 11.77
C VAL A 61 -6.28 6.82 10.93
N PRO A 62 -6.19 8.05 11.46
CA PRO A 62 -6.52 9.26 10.72
C PRO A 62 -5.81 9.35 9.36
N GLY A 63 -6.57 9.72 8.32
CA GLY A 63 -6.06 9.82 6.94
C GLY A 63 -5.94 8.49 6.18
N GLN A 64 -6.10 7.33 6.83
CA GLN A 64 -6.00 6.02 6.15
C GLN A 64 -7.10 5.83 5.10
N ALA A 65 -8.33 6.23 5.41
CA ALA A 65 -9.49 6.10 4.50
C ALA A 65 -9.23 6.76 3.14
N GLU A 66 -8.72 7.99 3.13
CA GLU A 66 -8.39 8.72 1.91
C GLU A 66 -7.21 8.07 1.17
N ASN A 67 -6.22 7.56 1.92
CA ASN A 67 -5.09 6.85 1.31
C ASN A 67 -5.53 5.55 0.61
N LEU A 68 -6.48 4.81 1.19
CA LEU A 68 -7.11 3.62 0.60
C LEU A 68 -7.95 3.98 -0.62
N LEU A 69 -8.76 5.05 -0.55
CA LEU A 69 -9.56 5.53 -1.69
C LEU A 69 -8.67 5.86 -2.89
N ARG A 70 -7.57 6.58 -2.67
CA ARG A 70 -6.57 6.86 -3.71
C ARG A 70 -5.99 5.58 -4.33
N ALA A 71 -5.85 4.50 -3.55
CA ALA A 71 -5.37 3.21 -4.06
C ALA A 71 -6.40 2.55 -4.99
N SER A 72 -7.67 2.48 -4.57
CA SER A 72 -8.75 1.94 -5.42
C SER A 72 -9.00 2.78 -6.66
N ASP A 73 -8.94 4.11 -6.54
CA ASP A 73 -9.08 5.01 -7.68
C ASP A 73 -7.96 4.81 -8.69
N THR A 74 -6.72 4.63 -8.22
CA THR A 74 -5.57 4.32 -9.09
C THR A 74 -5.79 3.01 -9.84
N ALA A 75 -6.20 1.95 -9.13
CA ALA A 75 -6.47 0.65 -9.73
C ALA A 75 -7.59 0.72 -10.78
N LYS A 76 -8.67 1.44 -10.47
CA LYS A 76 -9.82 1.67 -11.37
C LYS A 76 -9.42 2.46 -12.61
N CYS A 77 -8.68 3.57 -12.45
CA CYS A 77 -8.26 4.43 -13.56
C CYS A 77 -7.30 3.72 -14.52
N LEU A 78 -6.39 2.89 -14.00
CA LEU A 78 -5.42 2.16 -14.81
C LEU A 78 -5.97 0.82 -15.36
N GLY A 79 -7.13 0.36 -14.87
CA GLY A 79 -7.68 -0.94 -15.24
C GLY A 79 -6.82 -2.11 -14.78
N ILE A 80 -6.15 -1.99 -13.62
CA ILE A 80 -5.25 -3.01 -13.07
C ILE A 80 -5.77 -3.57 -11.74
N PRO A 81 -5.38 -4.80 -11.33
CA PRO A 81 -5.79 -5.37 -10.06
C PRO A 81 -5.35 -4.54 -8.85
N LEU A 82 -6.20 -4.53 -7.82
CA LEU A 82 -5.88 -4.06 -6.48
C LEU A 82 -5.64 -5.26 -5.57
N VAL A 83 -4.46 -5.36 -4.98
CA VAL A 83 -4.04 -6.48 -4.13
C VAL A 83 -3.84 -5.99 -2.70
N TYR A 84 -4.54 -6.61 -1.76
CA TYR A 84 -4.39 -6.38 -0.33
C TYR A 84 -3.52 -7.46 0.32
N ILE A 85 -2.56 -7.02 1.13
CA ILE A 85 -1.81 -7.84 2.07
C ILE A 85 -2.27 -7.43 3.47
N LEU A 86 -3.38 -8.03 3.93
CA LEU A 86 -4.02 -7.64 5.18
C LEU A 86 -3.23 -8.12 6.41
#